data_AF-A0A9D6XJT7-F1
#
_entry.id   AF-A0A9D6XJT7-F1
#
_cell.length_a   1.000
_cell.length_b   1.000
_cell.length_c   1.000
_cell.angle_alpha   90.00
_cell.angle_beta   90.00
_cell.angle_gamma   90.00
#
_symmetry.space_group_name_H-M   'P 1'
#
loop_
_entity.id
_entity.type
_entity.pdbx_description
1 polymer ?
#
loop_
_entity_poly.entity_id
_entity_poly.type
_entity_poly.pdbx_seq_one_letter_code
_entity_poly.pdbx_strand_id
1 'polypeptide(L)'
;MGFFASIKAAFSGLLNPGTGKASLWDVPQGRANNRRLGRTGESMAVTHLKKNGYRMVDSNYRAKTGEVDIICEEGGALVFVEVKMRRQRAFGPPQAAVDKRKQRKIARTAQHYLARTRQRGRRVRFDVLAITVTGGEPVFRIIKNAFDSPFR
;
A
#
# COMPACT_ATOMS: atom_id res chain seq x y z
N MET A 1 11.63 3.98 -20.62
CA MET A 1 10.99 5.30 -20.42
C MET A 1 9.46 5.30 -20.22
N GLY A 2 8.75 4.15 -20.21
CA GLY A 2 7.27 4.15 -20.26
C GLY A 2 6.48 4.23 -18.93
N PHE A 3 6.99 3.70 -17.82
CA PHE A 3 6.18 3.58 -16.57
C PHE A 3 5.93 4.94 -15.89
N PHE A 4 6.95 5.79 -15.80
CA PHE A 4 6.85 7.10 -15.16
C PHE A 4 6.06 8.12 -15.98
N ALA A 5 6.11 8.02 -17.32
CA ALA A 5 5.26 8.83 -18.21
C ALA A 5 3.77 8.49 -18.03
N SER A 6 3.45 7.21 -17.88
CA SER A 6 2.07 6.74 -17.64
C SER A 6 1.54 7.16 -16.26
N ILE A 7 2.41 7.21 -15.25
CA ILE A 7 2.06 7.75 -13.92
C ILE A 7 1.83 9.27 -13.99
N LYS A 8 2.72 10.03 -14.66
CA LYS A 8 2.53 11.47 -14.87
C LYS A 8 1.19 11.78 -15.56
N ALA A 9 0.79 10.98 -16.54
CA ALA A 9 -0.51 11.09 -17.22
C ALA A 9 -1.71 10.78 -16.28
N ALA A 10 -1.58 9.78 -15.41
CA ALA A 10 -2.63 9.47 -14.42
C ALA A 10 -2.86 10.59 -13.39
N PHE A 11 -1.87 11.47 -13.19
CA PHE A 11 -1.95 12.62 -12.28
C PHE A 11 -2.20 13.97 -12.97
N SER A 12 -2.05 14.10 -14.30
CA SER A 12 -2.27 15.38 -15.00
C SER A 12 -3.72 15.87 -14.90
N GLY A 13 -4.70 14.96 -14.83
CA GLY A 13 -6.12 15.27 -14.63
C GLY A 13 -6.52 15.64 -13.19
N LEU A 14 -5.55 15.74 -12.28
CA LEU A 14 -5.75 16.07 -10.87
C LEU A 14 -5.09 17.42 -10.48
N LEU A 15 -4.51 18.13 -11.46
CA LEU A 15 -3.89 19.44 -11.27
C LEU A 15 -4.94 20.49 -10.89
N ASN A 16 -4.71 21.18 -9.78
CA ASN A 16 -5.52 22.30 -9.34
C ASN A 16 -4.91 23.58 -9.93
N PRO A 17 -5.63 24.38 -10.75
CA PRO A 17 -5.04 25.51 -11.46
C PRO A 17 -4.64 26.70 -10.57
N GLY A 18 -4.82 26.61 -9.25
CA GLY A 18 -4.79 27.76 -8.33
C GLY A 18 -3.49 28.04 -7.56
N THR A 19 -2.40 27.30 -7.76
CA THR A 19 -1.13 27.60 -7.05
C THR A 19 0.01 27.74 -8.04
N GLY A 20 0.57 28.95 -8.15
CA GLY A 20 1.60 29.37 -9.12
C GLY A 20 2.97 28.69 -9.04
N LYS A 21 3.05 27.44 -8.58
CA LYS A 21 4.17 26.51 -8.77
C LYS A 21 3.60 25.11 -8.97
N ALA A 22 3.33 24.73 -10.22
CA ALA A 22 2.78 23.43 -10.56
C ALA A 22 3.82 22.34 -10.34
N SER A 23 3.61 21.49 -9.34
CA SER A 23 4.33 20.22 -9.24
C SER A 23 3.53 19.17 -10.00
N LEU A 24 4.19 18.32 -10.80
CA LEU A 24 3.58 17.19 -11.53
C LEU A 24 2.86 16.16 -10.64
N TRP A 25 2.79 16.42 -9.32
CA TRP A 25 2.35 15.53 -8.26
C TRP A 25 1.37 16.20 -7.29
N ASP A 26 0.64 17.23 -7.75
CA ASP A 26 -0.40 17.85 -6.95
C ASP A 26 -1.60 16.92 -6.78
N VAL A 27 -1.57 16.12 -5.72
CA VAL A 27 -2.67 15.24 -5.31
C VAL A 27 -3.80 16.08 -4.69
N PRO A 28 -5.01 16.07 -5.24
CA PRO A 28 -6.13 16.89 -4.79
C PRO A 28 -6.85 16.25 -3.61
N GLN A 29 -7.41 17.11 -2.75
CA GLN A 29 -8.10 16.73 -1.52
C GLN A 29 -9.53 16.27 -1.85
N GLY A 30 -10.03 15.25 -1.14
CA GLY A 30 -11.41 14.74 -1.27
C GLY A 30 -11.55 13.21 -1.33
N ARG A 31 -12.71 12.67 -0.92
CA ARG A 31 -12.99 11.22 -0.86
C ARG A 31 -12.83 10.50 -2.21
N ALA A 32 -13.24 11.12 -3.32
CA ALA A 32 -13.09 10.58 -4.66
C ALA A 32 -11.62 10.52 -5.11
N ASN A 33 -10.86 11.55 -4.75
CA ASN A 33 -9.42 11.65 -5.02
C ASN A 33 -8.62 10.62 -4.21
N ASN A 34 -9.07 10.31 -2.99
CA ASN A 34 -8.43 9.30 -2.15
C ASN A 34 -8.54 7.87 -2.73
N ARG A 35 -9.63 7.53 -3.44
CA ARG A 35 -9.76 6.23 -4.14
C ARG A 35 -8.86 6.13 -5.37
N ARG A 36 -8.79 7.19 -6.19
CA ARG A 36 -7.89 7.23 -7.35
C ARG A 36 -6.43 7.18 -6.90
N LEU A 37 -6.07 7.95 -5.86
CA LEU A 37 -4.76 7.90 -5.23
C LEU A 37 -4.44 6.51 -4.68
N GLY A 38 -5.41 5.83 -4.06
CA GLY A 38 -5.29 4.44 -3.61
C GLY A 38 -4.93 3.50 -4.77
N ARG A 39 -5.67 3.53 -5.88
CA ARG A 39 -5.39 2.69 -7.06
C ARG A 39 -4.01 2.96 -7.69
N THR A 40 -3.62 4.23 -7.77
CA THR A 40 -2.29 4.58 -8.29
C THR A 40 -1.19 4.11 -7.32
N GLY A 41 -1.39 4.31 -6.02
CA GLY A 41 -0.50 3.80 -4.97
C GLY A 41 -0.36 2.28 -5.01
N GLU A 42 -1.46 1.54 -5.15
CA GLU A 42 -1.47 0.07 -5.32
C GLU A 42 -0.69 -0.36 -6.58
N SER A 43 -0.86 0.33 -7.70
CA SER A 43 -0.17 -0.02 -8.95
C SER A 43 1.34 0.20 -8.86
N MET A 44 1.75 1.31 -8.24
CA MET A 44 3.15 1.58 -7.91
C MET A 44 3.70 0.56 -6.92
N ALA A 45 2.90 0.20 -5.91
CA ALA A 45 3.25 -0.78 -4.90
C ALA A 45 3.50 -2.17 -5.50
N VAL A 46 2.59 -2.69 -6.32
CA VAL A 46 2.75 -3.97 -7.01
C VAL A 46 4.04 -4.00 -7.82
N THR A 47 4.31 -2.93 -8.57
CA THR A 47 5.53 -2.83 -9.39
C THR A 47 6.78 -2.85 -8.52
N HIS A 48 6.79 -2.08 -7.42
CA HIS A 48 7.93 -2.02 -6.51
C HIS A 48 8.15 -3.34 -5.76
N LEU A 49 7.08 -3.98 -5.28
CA LEU A 49 7.15 -5.28 -4.60
C LEU A 49 7.70 -6.37 -5.53
N LYS A 50 7.22 -6.45 -6.77
CA LYS A 50 7.75 -7.39 -7.77
C LYS A 50 9.26 -7.21 -8.01
N LYS A 51 9.73 -5.97 -8.12
CA LYS A 51 11.17 -5.66 -8.26
C LYS A 51 12.00 -6.07 -7.03
N ASN A 52 11.38 -6.21 -5.87
CA ASN A 52 12.01 -6.62 -4.62
C ASN A 52 11.77 -8.11 -4.28
N GLY A 53 11.42 -8.94 -5.26
CA GLY A 53 11.32 -10.40 -5.10
C GLY A 53 9.99 -10.90 -4.55
N TYR A 54 8.97 -10.05 -4.41
CA TYR A 54 7.63 -10.47 -4.00
C TYR A 54 6.82 -11.00 -5.19
N ARG A 55 6.18 -12.15 -5.01
CA ARG A 55 5.27 -12.75 -5.99
C ARG A 55 3.82 -12.42 -5.65
N MET A 56 3.09 -11.78 -6.56
CA MET A 56 1.71 -11.36 -6.29
C MET A 56 0.78 -12.57 -6.18
N VAL A 57 -0.14 -12.54 -5.22
CA VAL A 57 -1.17 -13.56 -4.98
C VAL A 57 -2.56 -12.97 -5.16
N ASP A 58 -2.84 -11.82 -4.53
CA ASP A 58 -4.12 -11.13 -4.60
C ASP A 58 -3.94 -9.62 -4.33
N SER A 59 -4.93 -8.80 -4.68
CA SER A 59 -4.92 -7.36 -4.43
C SER A 59 -6.33 -6.84 -4.16
N ASN A 60 -6.44 -5.80 -3.32
CA ASN A 60 -7.71 -5.17 -2.90
C ASN A 60 -8.70 -6.21 -2.35
N TYR A 61 -8.20 -7.12 -1.51
CA TYR A 61 -9.01 -8.18 -0.91
C TYR A 61 -9.94 -7.59 0.15
N ARG A 62 -11.24 -7.93 0.05
CA ARG A 62 -12.30 -7.41 0.92
C ARG A 62 -13.05 -8.55 1.58
N ALA A 63 -13.28 -8.41 2.88
CA ALA A 63 -14.09 -9.31 3.68
C ALA A 63 -14.93 -8.50 4.68
N LYS A 64 -15.89 -9.15 5.35
CA LYS A 64 -16.66 -8.52 6.44
C LYS A 64 -15.77 -7.98 7.57
N THR A 65 -14.57 -8.55 7.73
CA THR A 65 -13.59 -8.18 8.76
C THR A 65 -12.75 -6.94 8.41
N GLY A 66 -12.70 -6.54 7.13
CA GLY A 66 -11.87 -5.42 6.67
C GLY A 66 -11.33 -5.63 5.25
N GLU A 67 -10.26 -4.92 4.93
CA GLU A 67 -9.59 -4.95 3.64
C GLU A 67 -8.07 -5.16 3.80
N VAL A 68 -7.45 -5.75 2.78
CA VAL A 68 -5.99 -5.83 2.61
C VAL A 68 -5.66 -5.38 1.20
N ASP A 69 -4.71 -4.45 1.07
CA ASP A 69 -4.37 -3.85 -0.22
C ASP A 69 -3.66 -4.84 -1.15
N ILE A 70 -2.65 -5.57 -0.65
CA ILE A 70 -1.89 -6.53 -1.45
C ILE A 70 -1.61 -7.80 -0.63
N ILE A 71 -1.76 -8.96 -1.25
CA ILE A 71 -1.35 -10.26 -0.73
C ILE A 71 -0.30 -10.83 -1.69
N CYS A 72 0.84 -11.24 -1.16
CA CYS A 72 1.96 -11.72 -1.96
C CYS A 72 2.77 -12.78 -1.21
N GLU A 73 3.70 -13.44 -1.90
CA GLU A 73 4.66 -14.37 -1.30
C GLU A 73 6.07 -13.81 -1.36
N GLU A 74 6.82 -13.96 -0.27
CA GLU A 74 8.25 -13.69 -0.19
C GLU A 74 8.88 -14.51 0.94
N GLY A 75 10.07 -15.09 0.72
CA GLY A 75 10.78 -15.85 1.75
C GLY A 75 10.00 -17.04 2.34
N GLY A 76 9.11 -17.66 1.55
CA GLY A 76 8.24 -18.76 1.97
C GLY A 76 7.10 -18.36 2.92
N ALA A 77 6.83 -17.06 3.07
CA ALA A 77 5.69 -16.55 3.85
C ALA A 77 4.61 -15.98 2.92
N LEU A 78 3.35 -16.10 3.33
CA LEU A 78 2.25 -15.32 2.77
C LEU A 78 2.22 -13.95 3.46
N VAL A 79 2.46 -12.90 2.68
CA VAL A 79 2.64 -11.54 3.15
C VAL A 79 1.40 -10.71 2.84
N PHE A 80 0.82 -10.12 3.87
CA PHE A 80 -0.27 -9.15 3.76
C PHE A 80 0.33 -7.75 3.87
N VAL A 81 0.23 -6.97 2.81
CA VAL A 81 0.86 -5.64 2.68
C VAL A 81 -0.20 -4.56 2.70
N GLU A 82 -0.03 -3.61 3.60
CA GLU A 82 -0.76 -2.34 3.61
C GLU A 82 0.05 -1.29 2.83
N VAL A 83 -0.58 -0.59 1.90
CA VAL A 83 0.05 0.45 1.08
C VAL A 83 -0.32 1.83 1.62
N LYS A 84 0.70 2.62 1.97
CA LYS A 84 0.52 3.97 2.52
C LYS A 84 1.20 4.99 1.64
N MET A 85 0.40 5.71 0.86
CA MET A 85 0.86 6.82 0.06
C MET A 85 0.66 8.15 0.78
N ARG A 86 1.66 9.04 0.74
CA ARG A 86 1.61 10.37 1.38
C ARG A 86 2.43 11.44 0.64
N ARG A 87 2.04 12.71 0.81
CA ARG A 87 2.89 13.88 0.50
C ARG A 87 3.82 14.18 1.70
N GLN A 88 4.83 15.01 1.48
CA GLN A 88 5.89 15.41 2.43
C GLN A 88 5.37 15.70 3.87
N ARG A 89 6.26 15.50 4.86
CA ARG A 89 6.17 15.88 6.30
C ARG A 89 5.45 15.02 7.34
N ALA A 90 4.95 13.82 7.03
CA ALA A 90 4.54 12.89 8.11
C ALA A 90 5.73 12.05 8.60
N PHE A 91 6.66 12.62 9.38
CA PHE A 91 7.62 11.80 10.10
C PHE A 91 6.95 11.16 11.32
N GLY A 92 7.16 9.86 11.47
CA GLY A 92 6.68 9.02 12.57
C GLY A 92 7.29 7.63 12.39
N PRO A 93 7.55 6.88 13.48
CA PRO A 93 8.21 5.60 13.40
C PRO A 93 7.43 4.61 12.50
N PRO A 94 8.10 3.61 11.86
CA PRO A 94 7.45 2.61 11.00
C PRO A 94 6.22 1.96 11.64
N GLN A 95 6.24 1.74 12.96
CA GLN A 95 5.11 1.19 13.71
C GLN A 95 3.91 2.16 13.83
N ALA A 96 4.15 3.48 13.72
CA ALA A 96 3.08 4.49 13.69
C ALA A 96 2.33 4.52 12.35
N ALA A 97 2.84 3.85 11.31
CA ALA A 97 2.17 3.82 10.00
C ALA A 97 0.85 3.01 10.03
N VAL A 98 0.69 2.06 10.95
CA VAL A 98 -0.52 1.25 11.11
C VAL A 98 -0.88 1.19 12.59
N ASP A 99 -1.91 1.93 13.00
CA ASP A 99 -2.37 1.93 14.39
C ASP A 99 -2.86 0.53 14.85
N LYS A 100 -2.90 0.31 16.17
CA LYS A 100 -3.33 -0.98 16.75
C LYS A 100 -4.71 -1.45 16.26
N ARG A 101 -5.63 -0.52 15.97
CA ARG A 101 -6.97 -0.84 15.46
C ARG A 101 -6.88 -1.38 14.03
N LYS A 102 -6.05 -0.80 13.18
CA LYS A 102 -5.83 -1.23 11.80
C LYS A 102 -5.05 -2.55 11.74
N GLN A 103 -4.05 -2.73 12.61
CA GLN A 103 -3.35 -4.02 12.78
C GLN A 103 -4.33 -5.17 13.07
N ARG A 104 -5.24 -4.99 14.04
CA ARG A 104 -6.26 -6.00 14.36
C ARG A 104 -7.19 -6.29 13.19
N LYS A 105 -7.61 -5.28 12.44
CA LYS A 105 -8.47 -5.46 11.25
C LYS A 105 -7.75 -6.28 10.19
N ILE A 106 -6.53 -5.87 9.81
CA ILE A 106 -5.71 -6.57 8.82
C ILE A 106 -5.48 -8.02 9.24
N ALA A 107 -5.12 -8.27 10.50
CA ALA A 107 -4.91 -9.62 11.00
C ALA A 107 -6.18 -10.50 10.94
N ARG A 108 -7.36 -9.96 11.30
CA ARG A 108 -8.64 -10.69 11.15
C ARG A 108 -8.98 -10.95 9.68
N THR A 109 -8.71 -9.98 8.79
CA THR A 109 -8.91 -10.15 7.36
C THR A 109 -7.96 -11.20 6.78
N ALA A 110 -6.72 -11.26 7.24
CA ALA A 110 -5.76 -12.31 6.89
C ALA A 110 -6.22 -13.69 7.37
N GLN A 111 -6.70 -13.84 8.60
CA GLN A 111 -7.26 -15.10 9.10
C GLN A 111 -8.46 -15.57 8.24
N HIS A 112 -9.35 -14.65 7.89
CA HIS A 112 -10.47 -14.94 7.00
C HIS A 112 -9.99 -15.40 5.61
N TYR A 113 -8.98 -14.71 5.04
CA TYR A 113 -8.37 -15.10 3.77
C TYR A 113 -7.80 -16.52 3.82
N LEU A 114 -7.00 -16.83 4.85
CA LEU A 114 -6.38 -18.15 5.04
C LEU A 114 -7.43 -19.26 5.19
N ALA A 115 -8.49 -19.00 5.96
CA ALA A 115 -9.60 -19.94 6.11
C ALA A 115 -10.32 -20.19 4.79
N ARG A 116 -10.68 -19.11 4.07
CA ARG A 116 -11.39 -19.19 2.78
C ARG A 116 -10.58 -19.92 1.71
N THR A 117 -9.27 -19.72 1.70
CA THR A 117 -8.36 -20.30 0.71
C THR A 117 -7.73 -21.62 1.14
N ARG A 118 -8.12 -22.16 2.31
CA ARG A 118 -7.58 -23.41 2.88
C ARG A 118 -6.06 -23.39 3.08
N GLN A 119 -5.52 -22.22 3.42
CA GLN A 119 -4.08 -21.99 3.66
C GLN A 119 -3.75 -21.86 5.15
N ARG A 120 -4.59 -22.42 6.03
CA ARG A 120 -4.32 -22.45 7.47
C ARG A 120 -2.96 -23.14 7.73
N GLY A 121 -2.16 -22.59 8.64
CA GLY A 121 -0.83 -23.10 8.98
C GLY A 121 0.33 -22.55 8.14
N ARG A 122 0.06 -21.75 7.08
CA ARG A 122 1.15 -21.04 6.38
C ARG A 122 1.84 -20.04 7.32
N ARG A 123 3.15 -19.85 7.10
CA ARG A 123 3.88 -18.71 7.67
C ARG A 123 3.27 -17.42 7.12
N VAL A 124 2.92 -16.51 8.03
CA VAL A 124 2.27 -15.23 7.70
C VAL A 124 3.18 -14.09 8.13
N ARG A 125 3.21 -13.04 7.30
CA ARG A 125 3.90 -11.79 7.64
C ARG A 125 3.02 -10.59 7.29
N PHE A 126 3.13 -9.52 8.07
CA PHE A 126 2.48 -8.25 7.79
C PHE A 126 3.53 -7.20 7.46
N ASP A 127 3.50 -6.69 6.24
CA ASP A 127 4.43 -5.66 5.77
C ASP A 127 3.66 -4.34 5.54
N VAL A 128 4.39 -3.23 5.56
CA VAL A 128 3.88 -1.93 5.11
C VAL A 128 4.75 -1.41 3.98
N LEU A 129 4.14 -1.01 2.88
CA LEU A 129 4.83 -0.28 1.82
C LEU A 129 4.45 1.21 1.89
N ALA A 130 5.40 2.03 2.34
CA ALA A 130 5.26 3.48 2.34
C ALA A 130 5.74 4.05 1.00
N ILE A 131 4.90 4.87 0.38
CA ILE A 131 5.20 5.62 -0.85
C ILE A 131 5.14 7.11 -0.52
N THR A 132 6.28 7.79 -0.61
CA THR A 132 6.39 9.22 -0.37
C THR A 132 6.60 9.94 -1.70
N VAL A 133 5.68 10.85 -2.04
CA VAL A 133 5.76 11.63 -3.28
C VAL A 133 6.07 13.09 -2.95
N THR A 134 7.19 13.59 -3.46
CA THR A 134 7.73 14.92 -3.14
C THR A 134 8.27 15.62 -4.38
N GLY A 135 7.40 16.13 -5.26
CA GLY A 135 7.78 16.97 -6.41
C GLY A 135 8.64 16.31 -7.50
N GLY A 136 9.41 15.26 -7.16
CA GLY A 136 10.29 14.46 -8.01
C GLY A 136 10.00 12.97 -7.86
N GLU A 137 11.03 12.13 -7.96
CA GLU A 137 10.87 10.67 -7.96
C GLU A 137 10.25 10.15 -6.64
N PRO A 138 9.21 9.29 -6.72
CA PRO A 138 8.63 8.68 -5.54
C PRO A 138 9.64 7.83 -4.76
N VAL A 139 9.68 8.02 -3.45
CA VAL A 139 10.51 7.23 -2.55
C VAL A 139 9.68 6.10 -1.95
N PHE A 140 10.18 4.88 -2.08
CA PHE A 140 9.54 3.67 -1.57
C PHE A 140 10.29 3.13 -0.37
N ARG A 141 9.55 2.67 0.64
CA ARG A 141 10.13 1.96 1.79
C ARG A 141 9.25 0.79 2.17
N ILE A 142 9.82 -0.41 2.07
CA ILE A 142 9.22 -1.64 2.59
C ILE A 142 9.62 -1.77 4.06
N ILE A 143 8.63 -1.89 4.95
CA ILE A 143 8.81 -2.22 6.36
C ILE A 143 8.35 -3.66 6.53
N LYS A 144 9.31 -4.59 6.53
CA LYS A 144 9.03 -6.02 6.77
C LYS A 144 8.68 -6.24 8.24
N ASN A 145 7.77 -7.17 8.53
CA ASN A 145 7.30 -7.44 9.90
C ASN A 145 6.86 -6.15 10.62
N ALA A 146 6.06 -5.32 9.94
CA ALA A 146 5.61 -4.04 10.47
C ALA A 146 4.82 -4.19 11.79
N PHE A 147 4.17 -5.34 11.97
CA PHE A 147 3.55 -5.76 13.23
C PHE A 147 3.32 -7.28 13.23
N ASP A 148 3.18 -7.84 14.43
CA ASP A 148 2.80 -9.24 14.61
C ASP A 148 1.29 -9.45 14.61
N SER A 149 0.84 -10.65 14.28
CA SER A 149 -0.56 -11.03 14.49
C SER A 149 -0.89 -10.91 15.99
N PRO A 150 -1.89 -10.11 16.39
CA PRO A 150 -2.36 -10.08 17.77
C PRO A 150 -3.15 -11.36 18.14
N PHE A 151 -3.37 -12.26 17.18
CA PHE A 151 -4.02 -13.55 17.38
C PHE A 151 -2.98 -14.66 17.22
N ARG A 152 -2.82 -15.47 18.26
CA ARG A 152 -2.03 -16.72 18.23
C ARG A 152 -2.91 -17.86 17.71
#